data_AF-A0A7Y2NCX1-F1
#
_entry.id   AF-A0A7Y2NCX1-F1
#
_cell.length_a   1.000
_cell.length_b   1.000
_cell.length_c   1.000
_cell.angle_alpha   90.00
_cell.angle_beta   90.00
_cell.angle_gamma   90.00
#
_symmetry.space_group_name_H-M   'P 1'
#
loop_
_entity.id
_entity.type
_entity.pdbx_description
1 polymer ?
#
loop_
_entity_poly.entity_id
_entity_poly.type
_entity_poly.pdbx_seq_one_letter_code
_entity_poly.pdbx_strand_id
1 'polypeptide(L)'
;ESDLAVTGIYMYGPEAFDYIRHLKPSDRGELEITDVNNAFIEAGSLSYSVLDGSWTDAGTFESLAVANRLAENLMLKVFEDSIGHGRAG
;
A
#
# COMPACT_ATOMS: atom_id res chain seq x y z
N GLU A 1 4.28 20.88 5.80
CA GLU A 1 4.25 19.40 5.86
C GLU A 1 2.81 18.93 5.81
N SER A 2 2.60 17.67 5.45
CA SER A 2 1.29 17.03 5.31
C SER A 2 1.25 15.81 6.25
N ASP A 3 0.08 15.47 6.78
CA ASP A 3 -0.16 14.26 7.59
C ASP A 3 -0.38 13.00 6.72
N LEU A 4 0.05 13.02 5.46
CA LEU A 4 -0.09 11.91 4.52
C LEU A 4 1.26 11.23 4.28
N ALA A 5 1.27 9.91 4.35
CA ALA A 5 2.39 9.07 3.97
C ALA A 5 2.09 8.29 2.69
N VAL A 6 3.11 8.03 1.88
CA VAL A 6 3.03 7.12 0.74
C VAL A 6 2.96 5.69 1.27
N THR A 7 1.91 4.96 0.93
CA THR A 7 1.77 3.54 1.29
C THR A 7 2.51 2.64 0.29
N GLY A 8 2.63 1.36 0.59
CA GLY A 8 3.25 0.36 -0.29
C GLY A 8 2.36 -0.13 -1.44
N ILE A 9 1.40 0.67 -1.92
CA ILE A 9 0.45 0.29 -2.98
C ILE A 9 0.68 1.20 -4.19
N TYR A 10 1.04 0.60 -5.33
CA TYR A 10 1.39 1.32 -6.55
C TYR A 10 0.73 0.68 -7.77
N MET A 11 0.37 1.50 -8.75
CA MET A 11 -0.16 1.08 -10.05
C MET A 11 0.62 1.81 -11.14
N TYR A 12 1.24 1.08 -12.05
CA TYR A 12 2.01 1.65 -13.15
C TYR A 12 1.65 1.01 -14.48
N GLY A 13 1.75 1.80 -15.56
CA GLY A 13 1.81 1.25 -16.90
C GLY A 13 3.21 0.71 -17.25
N PRO A 14 3.37 0.13 -18.46
CA PRO A 14 4.64 -0.44 -18.92
C PRO A 14 5.83 0.54 -18.92
N GLU A 15 5.58 1.84 -19.01
CA GLU A 15 6.59 2.91 -18.97
C GLU A 15 7.44 2.88 -17.68
N ALA A 16 6.94 2.29 -16.59
CA ALA A 16 7.74 2.07 -15.39
C ALA A 16 9.01 1.25 -15.65
N PHE A 17 8.98 0.31 -16.58
CA PHE A 17 10.17 -0.46 -16.93
C PHE A 17 11.27 0.40 -17.55
N ASP A 18 10.91 1.47 -18.26
CA ASP A 18 11.87 2.41 -18.81
C ASP A 18 12.53 3.22 -17.70
N TYR A 19 11.76 3.68 -16.70
CA TYR A 19 12.32 4.37 -15.54
C TYR A 19 13.22 3.45 -14.70
N ILE A 20 12.78 2.22 -14.41
CA ILE A 20 13.53 1.24 -13.61
C ILE A 20 14.93 0.98 -14.18
N ARG A 21 15.05 0.88 -15.52
CA ARG A 21 16.35 0.61 -16.19
C ARG A 21 17.39 1.72 -16.00
N HIS A 22 16.98 2.93 -15.65
CA HIS A 22 17.86 4.08 -15.48
C HIS A 22 18.11 4.45 -14.00
N LEU A 23 17.52 3.70 -13.06
CA LEU A 23 17.72 3.92 -11.64
C LEU A 23 19.18 3.70 -11.24
N LYS A 24 19.62 4.49 -10.26
CA LYS A 24 20.92 4.34 -9.63
C LYS A 24 20.70 3.82 -8.21
N PRO A 25 21.57 2.95 -7.69
CA PRO A 25 21.49 2.55 -6.29
C PRO A 25 21.55 3.77 -5.37
N SER A 26 20.72 3.76 -4.32
CA SER A 26 20.78 4.75 -3.24
C SER A 26 22.05 4.58 -2.41
N ASP A 27 22.23 5.43 -1.40
CA ASP A 27 23.31 5.27 -0.41
C ASP A 27 23.24 3.92 0.33
N ARG A 28 22.09 3.24 0.32
CA ARG A 28 21.91 1.88 0.86
C ARG A 28 22.34 0.78 -0.12
N GLY A 29 22.62 1.13 -1.37
CA GLY A 29 22.89 0.17 -2.44
C GLY A 29 21.62 -0.46 -3.04
N GLU A 30 20.44 0.10 -2.76
CA GLU A 30 19.15 -0.42 -3.22
C GLU A 30 18.58 0.43 -4.36
N LEU A 31 17.78 -0.19 -5.24
CA LEU A 31 16.97 0.55 -6.21
C LEU A 31 15.66 0.95 -5.55
N GLU A 32 15.44 2.24 -5.39
CA GLU A 32 14.34 2.76 -4.58
C GLU A 32 13.07 2.94 -5.42
N ILE A 33 11.92 2.47 -4.91
CA ILE A 33 10.62 2.75 -5.54
C ILE A 33 10.30 4.25 -5.56
N THR A 34 10.85 5.01 -4.62
CA THR A 34 10.73 6.47 -4.55
C THR A 34 11.29 7.14 -5.81
N ASP A 35 12.37 6.60 -6.40
CA ASP A 35 12.94 7.18 -7.61
C ASP A 35 12.05 6.94 -8.84
N VAL A 36 11.37 5.79 -8.90
CA VAL A 36 10.34 5.56 -9.92
C VAL A 36 9.20 6.56 -9.76
N ASN A 37 8.69 6.74 -8.53
CA ASN A 37 7.64 7.73 -8.26
C ASN A 37 8.05 9.14 -8.67
N ASN A 38 9.28 9.54 -8.37
CA ASN A 38 9.81 10.84 -8.76
C ASN A 38 9.88 11.01 -10.28
N ALA A 39 10.26 9.97 -11.03
CA ALA A 39 10.25 10.03 -12.49
C ALA A 39 8.84 10.28 -13.07
N PHE A 40 7.80 9.66 -12.51
CA PHE A 40 6.41 9.92 -12.91
C PHE A 40 5.93 11.32 -12.48
N ILE A 41 6.39 11.84 -11.33
CA ILE A 41 6.10 13.21 -10.89
C ILE A 41 6.74 14.21 -11.86
N GLU A 42 8.02 14.03 -12.21
CA GLU A 42 8.74 14.87 -13.16
C GLU A 42 8.10 14.84 -14.56
N ALA A 43 7.58 13.69 -14.98
CA ALA A 43 6.83 13.54 -16.23
C ALA A 43 5.41 14.13 -16.16
N GLY A 44 4.93 14.55 -14.98
CA GLY A 44 3.57 15.07 -14.79
C GLY A 44 2.46 14.03 -14.98
N SER A 45 2.80 12.74 -14.92
CA SER A 45 1.89 11.62 -15.18
C SER A 45 1.49 10.85 -13.91
N LEU A 46 2.01 11.24 -12.74
CA LEU A 46 1.59 10.68 -11.47
C LEU A 46 0.23 11.25 -11.03
N SER A 47 -0.67 10.36 -10.61
CA SER A 47 -1.86 10.71 -9.84
C SER A 47 -1.87 9.95 -8.53
N TYR A 48 -2.64 10.42 -7.55
CA TYR A 48 -2.75 9.79 -6.24
C TYR A 48 -4.21 9.69 -5.80
N SER A 49 -4.46 8.80 -4.85
CA SER A 49 -5.73 8.71 -4.12
C SER A 49 -5.43 8.49 -2.65
N VAL A 50 -6.24 9.08 -1.79
CA VAL A 50 -6.13 8.89 -0.34
C VAL A 50 -6.91 7.64 0.02
N LEU A 51 -6.27 6.73 0.75
CA LEU A 51 -6.93 5.53 1.27
C LEU A 51 -7.67 5.88 2.55
N ASP A 52 -8.98 5.65 2.54
CA ASP A 52 -9.80 5.73 3.74
C ASP A 52 -9.64 4.45 4.58
N GLY A 53 -9.63 4.59 5.90
CA GLY A 53 -9.53 3.47 6.83
C GLY A 53 -8.14 3.30 7.44
N SER A 54 -7.85 2.10 7.94
CA SER A 54 -6.59 1.81 8.64
C SER A 54 -5.60 1.13 7.72
N TRP A 55 -4.37 1.64 7.70
CA TRP A 55 -3.22 1.02 7.08
C TRP A 55 -2.17 0.71 8.17
N THR A 56 -1.54 -0.45 8.10
CA THR A 56 -0.44 -0.82 8.99
C THR A 56 0.62 -1.58 8.20
N ASP A 57 1.89 -1.35 8.54
CA ASP A 57 2.95 -2.29 8.19
C ASP A 57 2.97 -3.47 9.18
N ALA A 58 3.67 -4.53 8.79
CA ALA A 58 3.96 -5.69 9.63
C ALA A 58 5.47 -5.95 9.72
N GLY A 59 6.27 -4.87 9.67
CA GLY A 59 7.74 -4.94 9.59
C GLY A 59 8.44 -5.21 10.92
N THR A 60 7.78 -5.03 12.06
CA THR A 60 8.31 -5.35 13.40
C THR A 60 7.45 -6.41 14.10
N PHE A 61 7.96 -7.02 15.17
CA PHE A 61 7.16 -7.98 15.95
C PHE A 61 5.89 -7.33 16.51
N GLU A 62 5.99 -6.09 16.98
CA GLU A 62 4.88 -5.31 17.50
C GLU A 62 3.87 -4.97 16.40
N SER A 63 4.32 -4.46 15.24
CA SER A 63 3.43 -4.09 14.15
C SER A 63 2.77 -5.30 13.49
N LEU A 64 3.49 -6.43 13.41
CA LEU A 64 2.92 -7.72 12.99
C LEU A 64 1.81 -8.21 13.94
N ALA A 65 2.01 -8.11 15.25
CA ALA A 65 0.98 -8.50 16.22
C ALA A 65 -0.27 -7.62 16.10
N VAL A 66 -0.11 -6.33 15.79
CA VAL A 66 -1.24 -5.42 15.49
C VAL A 66 -1.94 -5.83 14.20
N ALA A 67 -1.19 -6.07 13.12
CA ALA A 67 -1.74 -6.48 11.83
C ALA A 67 -2.58 -7.77 11.94
N ASN A 68 -2.11 -8.76 12.72
CA ASN A 68 -2.84 -10.00 12.96
C ASN A 68 -4.19 -9.76 13.65
N ARG A 69 -4.24 -8.91 14.69
CA ARG A 69 -5.50 -8.58 15.38
C ARG A 69 -6.49 -7.87 14.46
N LEU A 70 -6.00 -6.98 13.58
CA LEU A 70 -6.85 -6.31 12.59
C LEU A 70 -7.46 -7.32 11.60
N ALA A 71 -6.66 -8.28 11.12
CA ALA A 71 -7.10 -9.32 10.21
C ALA A 71 -8.14 -10.26 10.85
N GLU A 72 -7.93 -10.67 12.10
CA GLU A 72 -8.89 -11.50 12.86
C GLU A 72 -10.25 -10.80 13.00
N ASN A 73 -10.25 -9.51 13.40
CA ASN A 73 -11.47 -8.73 13.55
C ASN A 73 -12.22 -8.59 12.22
N LEU A 74 -11.50 -8.43 11.09
CA LEU A 74 -12.13 -8.36 9.77
C LEU A 74 -12.78 -9.70 9.40
N MET A 75 -12.11 -10.82 9.66
CA MET A 75 -12.66 -12.16 9.40
C MET A 75 -13.95 -12.38 10.19
N LEU A 76 -13.96 -12.04 11.48
CA LEU A 76 -15.17 -12.15 12.33
C LEU A 76 -16.33 -11.35 11.75
N LYS A 77 -16.09 -10.10 11.32
CA LYS A 77 -17.12 -9.26 10.70
C LYS A 77 -17.67 -9.87 9.41
N VAL A 78 -16.80 -10.40 8.54
CA VAL A 78 -17.22 -11.08 7.30
C VAL A 78 -18.07 -12.32 7.61
N PHE A 79 -17.72 -13.10 8.63
CA PHE A 79 -18.52 -14.24 9.05
C PHE A 79 -19.89 -13.82 9.61
N GLU A 80 -19.95 -12.79 10.45
CA GLU A 80 -21.19 -12.25 10.97
C GLU A 80 -22.11 -11.77 9.84
N ASP A 81 -21.57 -11.01 8.88
CA ASP A 81 -22.31 -10.52 7.71
C ASP A 81 -22.82 -11.69 6.83
N SER A 82 -22.04 -12.77 6.71
CA SER A 82 -22.42 -13.98 5.97
C SER A 82 -23.53 -14.79 6.65
N ILE A 83 -23.63 -14.78 7.98
CA ILE A 83 -24.70 -15.48 8.73
C ILE A 83 -25.99 -14.64 8.75
N GLY A 84 -25.87 -13.31 8.79
CA GLY A 84 -27.01 -12.38 8.82
C GLY A 84 -27.93 -12.44 7.60
N HIS A 85 -27.41 -12.80 6.42
CA HIS A 85 -28.19 -12.91 5.19
C HIS A 85 -29.03 -14.20 5.06
N GLY A 86 -28.88 -15.17 5.98
CA GLY A 86 -29.56 -16.47 5.92
C GLY A 86 -30.88 -16.58 6.69
N ARG A 87 -31.39 -15.50 7.32
CA ARG A 87 -32.58 -15.53 8.19
C ARG A 87 -33.76 -14.67 7.74
N ALA A 88 -33.78 -14.24 6.48
CA ALA A 88 -34.96 -13.63 5.86
C ALA A 88 -35.59 -14.63 4.88
N GLY A 89 -36.40 -15.54 5.40
CA GLY A 89 -37.19 -16.53 4.65
C GLY A 89 -38.30 -17.08 5.52
#